data_AF-A0A7C6K7I3-F1
#
_entry.id   AF-A0A7C6K7I3-F1
#
_cell.length_a   1.000
_cell.length_b   1.000
_cell.length_c   1.000
_cell.angle_alpha   90.00
_cell.angle_beta   90.00
_cell.angle_gamma   90.00
#
_symmetry.space_group_name_H-M   'P 1'
#
loop_
_entity.id
_entity.type
_entity.pdbx_description
1 polymer ?
#
loop_
_entity_poly.entity_id
_entity_poly.type
_entity_poly.pdbx_seq_one_letter_code
_entity_poly.pdbx_strand_id
1 'polypeptide(L)'
;MKHIVSFSGGKDSTLMLLMMLEKGMSVDDIIFADTGMEFQELYDYIERIEGVIGRKITRLRPKKTWDDLFFAKKKKGNNIGQIYGFPMTKELRLMRKRYPDEYAKLMWYGEQAEKNATSRRFAEYKRVGRWQN
;
A
#
# COMPACT_ATOMS: atom_id res chain seq x y z
N MET A 1 18.03 23.68 3.36
CA MET A 1 16.93 22.81 2.91
C MET A 1 17.34 21.38 3.22
N LYS A 2 16.47 20.54 3.79
CA LYS A 2 16.80 19.14 4.09
C LYS A 2 16.39 18.22 2.94
N HIS A 3 17.22 17.24 2.61
CA HIS A 3 16.99 16.19 1.62
C HIS A 3 16.69 14.87 2.34
N ILE A 4 15.42 14.46 2.31
CA ILE A 4 14.95 13.26 2.99
C ILE A 4 14.54 12.23 1.95
N VAL A 5 15.10 11.02 2.05
CA VAL A 5 14.77 9.90 1.18
C VAL A 5 13.68 9.05 1.83
N SER A 6 12.55 8.90 1.14
CA SER A 6 11.53 7.92 1.50
C SER A 6 11.91 6.55 0.94
N PHE A 7 12.29 5.64 1.82
CA PHE A 7 12.71 4.29 1.51
C PHE A 7 11.59 3.32 1.84
N SER A 8 11.16 2.51 0.87
CA SER A 8 10.08 1.53 1.05
C SER A 8 10.57 0.09 1.20
N GLY A 9 11.87 -0.16 1.02
CA GLY A 9 12.42 -1.51 0.92
C GLY A 9 12.13 -2.22 -0.40
N GLY A 10 11.53 -1.51 -1.38
CA GLY A 10 11.32 -2.01 -2.73
C GLY A 10 12.56 -1.84 -3.62
N LYS A 11 12.57 -2.53 -4.76
CA LYS A 11 13.68 -2.49 -5.73
C LYS A 11 14.04 -1.06 -6.18
N ASP A 12 13.01 -0.24 -6.48
CA ASP A 12 13.21 1.07 -7.09
C ASP A 12 13.69 2.10 -6.06
N SER A 13 13.12 2.08 -4.84
CA SER A 13 13.55 2.95 -3.75
C SER A 13 14.93 2.58 -3.22
N THR A 14 15.30 1.30 -3.27
CA THR A 14 16.66 0.84 -2.97
C THR A 14 17.66 1.32 -4.00
N LEU A 15 17.40 1.10 -5.29
CA LEU A 15 18.30 1.54 -6.36
C LEU A 15 18.53 3.05 -6.30
N MET A 16 17.45 3.83 -6.13
CA MET A 16 17.53 5.27 -5.97
C MET A 16 18.45 5.67 -4.81
N LEU A 17 18.24 5.09 -3.62
CA LEU A 17 19.07 5.39 -2.44
C LEU A 17 20.55 5.08 -2.70
N LEU A 18 20.86 3.89 -3.22
CA LEU A 18 22.24 3.48 -3.49
C LEU A 18 22.90 4.39 -4.52
N MET A 19 22.21 4.72 -5.62
CA MET A 19 22.74 5.61 -6.65
C MET A 19 22.98 7.03 -6.14
N MET A 20 22.10 7.55 -5.28
CA MET A 20 22.29 8.88 -4.67
C MET A 20 23.56 8.91 -3.80
N LEU A 21 23.77 7.86 -3.00
CA LEU A 21 24.96 7.74 -2.14
C LEU A 21 26.24 7.58 -2.98
N GLU A 22 26.22 6.72 -4.00
CA GLU A 22 27.34 6.50 -4.92
C GLU A 22 27.75 7.78 -5.66
N LYS A 23 26.76 8.59 -6.05
CA LYS A 23 26.98 9.88 -6.73
C LYS A 23 27.32 11.04 -5.77
N GLY A 24 27.45 10.78 -4.47
CA GLY A 24 27.76 11.82 -3.48
C GLY A 24 26.67 12.89 -3.34
N MET A 25 25.41 12.55 -3.65
CA MET A 25 24.28 13.47 -3.51
C MET A 25 23.94 13.68 -2.04
N SER A 26 23.42 14.86 -1.70
CA SER A 26 22.97 15.18 -0.34
C SER A 26 21.78 14.30 0.06
N VAL A 27 21.96 13.52 1.13
CA VAL A 27 20.90 12.76 1.81
C VAL A 27 21.08 13.00 3.29
N ASP A 28 20.24 13.84 3.89
CA ASP A 28 20.29 14.16 5.31
C ASP A 28 19.70 13.03 6.15
N ASP A 29 18.53 12.52 5.74
CA ASP A 29 17.79 11.48 6.45
C ASP A 29 17.20 10.45 5.48
N ILE A 30 17.05 9.22 5.96
CA ILE A 30 16.38 8.13 5.24
C ILE A 30 15.26 7.64 6.14
N ILE A 31 14.02 7.68 5.64
CA ILE A 31 12.83 7.30 6.41
C ILE A 31 12.15 6.07 5.82
N PHE A 32 11.67 5.19 6.68
CA PHE A 32 10.81 4.06 6.33
C PHE A 32 9.49 4.20 7.08
N ALA A 33 8.36 4.11 6.39
CA ALA A 33 7.04 4.14 7.00
C ALA A 33 6.67 2.72 7.47
N ASP A 34 6.82 2.46 8.76
CA ASP A 34 6.59 1.18 9.40
C ASP A 34 5.10 1.05 9.77
N THR A 35 4.34 0.32 8.98
CA THR A 35 2.90 0.11 9.20
C THR A 35 2.62 -0.95 10.27
N GLY A 36 3.62 -1.77 10.61
CA GLY A 36 3.49 -2.92 11.49
C GLY A 36 2.82 -4.12 10.82
N MET A 37 2.65 -4.07 9.50
CA MET A 37 2.00 -5.10 8.68
C MET A 37 2.93 -5.68 7.61
N GLU A 38 4.21 -5.32 7.68
CA GLU A 38 5.24 -5.77 6.76
C GLU A 38 5.71 -7.18 7.13
N PHE A 39 6.17 -7.90 6.10
CA PHE A 39 6.78 -9.22 6.29
C PHE A 39 8.10 -9.11 7.04
N GLN A 40 8.43 -10.13 7.84
CA GLN A 40 9.69 -10.16 8.59
C GLN A 40 10.91 -10.01 7.66
N GLU A 41 10.82 -10.62 6.47
CA GLU A 41 11.83 -10.56 5.42
C GLU A 41 12.12 -9.13 4.96
N LEU A 42 11.14 -8.21 5.02
CA LEU A 42 11.36 -6.80 4.71
C LEU A 42 12.14 -6.10 5.82
N TYR A 43 11.87 -6.41 7.09
CA TYR A 43 12.65 -5.85 8.20
C TYR A 43 14.10 -6.34 8.15
N ASP A 44 14.32 -7.64 7.90
CA ASP A 44 15.65 -8.21 7.73
C ASP A 44 16.38 -7.58 6.53
N TYR A 45 15.65 -7.30 5.45
CA TYR A 45 16.19 -6.61 4.29
C TYR A 45 16.60 -5.16 4.61
N ILE A 46 15.79 -4.42 5.38
CA ILE A 46 16.12 -3.07 5.83
C ILE A 46 17.42 -3.09 6.63
N GLU A 47 17.59 -4.04 7.55
CA GLU A 47 18.82 -4.18 8.34
C GLU A 47 20.06 -4.46 7.47
N ARG A 48 19.92 -5.32 6.46
CA ARG A 48 20.98 -5.54 5.47
C ARG A 48 21.35 -4.26 4.73
N ILE A 49 20.36 -3.47 4.31
CA ILE A 49 20.59 -2.20 3.63
C ILE A 49 21.28 -1.20 4.56
N GLU A 50 20.86 -1.09 5.83
CA GLU A 50 21.55 -0.26 6.83
C GLU A 50 23.03 -0.63 6.96
N GLY A 51 23.35 -1.94 6.93
CA GLY A 51 24.72 -2.46 6.93
C GLY A 51 25.52 -2.08 5.68
N VAL A 52 24.91 -2.15 4.50
CA VAL A 52 25.54 -1.79 3.22
C VAL A 52 25.84 -0.29 3.15
N ILE A 53 24.90 0.55 3.56
CA ILE A 53 25.05 2.02 3.46
C ILE A 53 25.79 2.63 4.65
N GLY A 54 26.00 1.86 5.73
CA GLY A 54 26.64 2.33 6.96
C GLY A 54 25.83 3.40 7.71
N ARG A 55 24.52 3.50 7.46
CA ARG A 55 23.61 4.52 8.02
C ARG A 55 22.33 3.86 8.50
N LYS A 56 21.75 4.41 9.56
CA LYS A 56 20.45 3.97 10.09
C LYS A 56 19.30 4.56 9.28
N ILE A 57 18.26 3.75 9.11
CA ILE A 57 16.99 4.15 8.48
C ILE A 57 16.00 4.45 9.60
N THR A 58 15.50 5.68 9.62
CA THR A 58 14.54 6.16 10.61
C THR A 58 13.17 5.55 10.34
N ARG A 59 12.69 4.72 11.27
CA ARG A 59 11.38 4.07 11.17
C ARG A 59 10.30 4.98 11.74
N LEU A 60 9.35 5.38 10.92
CA LEU A 60 8.20 6.18 11.30
C LEU A 60 7.02 5.26 11.57
N ARG A 61 6.57 5.21 12.83
CA ARG A 61 5.42 4.40 13.25
C ARG A 61 4.17 5.25 13.42
N PRO A 62 3.00 4.79 12.95
CA PRO A 62 1.76 5.49 13.18
C PRO A 62 1.33 5.38 14.64
N LYS A 63 0.59 6.38 15.13
CA LYS A 63 -0.02 6.34 16.49
C LYS A 63 -1.15 5.31 16.61
N LYS A 64 -1.72 4.90 15.49
CA LYS A 64 -2.82 3.92 15.41
C LYS A 64 -2.36 2.77 14.53
N THR A 65 -2.62 1.56 14.96
CA THR A 65 -2.32 0.35 14.20
C THR A 65 -3.27 0.20 13.01
N TRP A 66 -2.98 -0.75 12.12
CA TRP A 66 -3.92 -1.11 11.06
C TRP A 66 -5.26 -1.59 11.64
N ASP A 67 -5.24 -2.42 12.68
CA ASP A 67 -6.45 -2.90 13.37
C ASP A 67 -7.27 -1.75 13.98
N ASP A 68 -6.61 -0.80 14.63
CA ASP A 68 -7.26 0.39 15.22
C ASP A 68 -8.01 1.22 14.17
N LEU A 69 -7.57 1.17 12.91
CA LEU A 69 -8.18 1.90 11.79
C LEU A 69 -9.22 1.05 11.08
N PHE A 70 -8.87 -0.18 10.73
CA PHE A 70 -9.71 -1.08 9.96
C PHE A 70 -10.95 -1.51 10.76
N PHE A 71 -10.75 -1.89 12.03
CA PHE A 71 -11.83 -2.35 12.92
C PHE A 71 -12.54 -1.20 13.66
N ALA A 72 -12.15 0.06 13.41
CA ALA A 72 -12.82 1.21 13.99
C ALA A 72 -14.31 1.21 13.63
N LYS A 73 -15.18 1.44 14.62
CA LYS A 73 -16.62 1.60 14.39
C LYS A 73 -16.96 3.06 14.11
N LYS A 74 -17.85 3.28 13.14
CA LYS A 74 -18.39 4.60 12.81
C LYS A 74 -19.18 5.14 14.00
N LYS A 75 -18.87 6.37 14.42
CA LYS A 75 -19.53 7.06 15.54
C LYS A 75 -20.54 8.13 15.10
N LYS A 76 -20.67 8.40 13.79
CA LYS A 76 -21.54 9.44 13.22
C LYS A 76 -22.14 9.01 11.87
N GLY A 77 -23.32 9.56 11.54
CA GLY A 77 -24.04 9.33 10.28
C GLY A 77 -24.95 8.10 10.28
N ASN A 78 -25.41 7.67 9.10
CA ASN A 78 -26.44 6.62 8.98
C ASN A 78 -25.92 5.19 9.23
N ASN A 79 -24.60 5.01 9.38
CA ASN A 79 -23.94 3.71 9.49
C ASN A 79 -23.25 3.52 10.85
N ILE A 80 -23.79 4.13 11.91
CA ILE A 80 -23.23 4.03 13.27
C ILE A 80 -23.12 2.55 13.68
N GLY A 81 -22.02 2.19 14.34
CA GLY A 81 -21.75 0.83 14.80
C GLY A 81 -21.14 -0.10 13.74
N GLN A 82 -21.26 0.23 12.44
CA GLN A 82 -20.55 -0.51 11.39
C GLN A 82 -19.05 -0.20 11.42
N ILE A 83 -18.27 -1.22 11.08
CA ILE A 83 -16.82 -1.14 10.93
C ILE A 83 -16.47 -0.23 9.73
N TYR A 84 -15.35 0.48 9.79
CA TYR A 84 -14.83 1.23 8.64
C TYR A 84 -14.36 0.29 7.52
N GLY A 85 -13.62 -0.76 7.86
CA GLY A 85 -12.98 -1.65 6.88
C GLY A 85 -11.89 -0.91 6.09
N PHE A 86 -11.56 -1.39 4.89
CA PHE A 86 -10.61 -0.71 4.02
C PHE A 86 -11.10 0.73 3.76
N PRO A 87 -10.26 1.76 4.01
CA PRO A 87 -10.62 3.12 3.70
C PRO A 87 -10.84 3.22 2.19
N MET A 88 -12.10 3.29 1.77
CA MET A 88 -12.42 3.60 0.37
C MET A 88 -11.80 4.94 0.04
N THR A 89 -10.98 4.98 -1.00
CA THR A 89 -10.47 6.25 -1.51
C THR A 89 -11.64 7.16 -1.90
N LYS A 90 -11.37 8.46 -1.91
CA LYS A 90 -12.38 9.44 -2.32
C LYS A 90 -12.92 9.12 -3.71
N GLU A 91 -12.08 8.61 -4.62
CA GLU A 91 -12.50 8.18 -5.96
C GLU A 91 -13.51 7.04 -5.90
N LEU A 92 -13.23 5.96 -5.15
CA LEU A 92 -14.14 4.82 -5.02
C LEU A 92 -15.51 5.23 -4.47
N ARG A 93 -15.53 6.13 -3.49
CA ARG A 93 -16.78 6.66 -2.93
C ARG A 93 -17.56 7.51 -3.93
N LEU A 94 -16.87 8.29 -4.75
CA LEU A 94 -17.48 9.11 -5.81
C LEU A 94 -17.98 8.23 -6.96
N MET A 95 -17.21 7.23 -7.36
CA MET A 95 -17.56 6.26 -8.40
C MET A 95 -18.86 5.54 -8.04
N ARG A 96 -18.98 5.02 -6.80
CA ARG A 96 -20.22 4.40 -6.32
C ARG A 96 -21.45 5.31 -6.43
N LYS A 97 -21.28 6.63 -6.28
CA LYS A 97 -22.38 7.60 -6.35
C LYS A 97 -22.70 8.02 -7.78
N ARG A 98 -21.69 8.15 -8.65
CA ARG A 98 -21.83 8.72 -10.00
C ARG A 98 -21.98 7.64 -11.09
N TYR A 99 -21.38 6.48 -10.89
CA TYR A 99 -21.27 5.37 -11.84
C TYR A 99 -21.52 4.02 -11.13
N PRO A 100 -22.76 3.76 -10.67
CA PRO A 100 -23.06 2.60 -9.84
C PRO A 100 -22.81 1.26 -10.55
N ASP A 101 -23.10 1.16 -11.85
CA ASP A 101 -22.91 -0.07 -12.63
C ASP A 101 -21.42 -0.40 -12.84
N GLU A 102 -20.62 0.62 -13.16
CA GLU A 102 -19.17 0.47 -13.27
C GLU A 102 -18.54 0.10 -11.92
N TYR A 103 -19.06 0.68 -10.83
CA TYR A 103 -18.61 0.35 -9.48
C TYR A 103 -18.92 -1.11 -9.14
N ALA A 104 -20.13 -1.60 -9.46
CA ALA A 104 -20.49 -3.00 -9.27
C ALA A 104 -19.55 -3.95 -10.06
N LYS A 105 -19.22 -3.58 -11.31
CA LYS A 105 -18.26 -4.30 -12.14
C LYS A 105 -16.86 -4.33 -11.53
N LEU A 106 -16.38 -3.20 -11.00
CA LEU A 106 -15.08 -3.11 -10.32
C LEU A 106 -15.03 -4.01 -9.08
N MET A 107 -16.08 -4.00 -8.25
CA MET A 107 -16.18 -4.84 -7.07
C MET A 107 -16.17 -6.33 -7.43
N TRP A 108 -16.90 -6.72 -8.49
CA TRP A 108 -16.88 -8.08 -9.01
C TRP A 108 -15.47 -8.50 -9.44
N TYR A 109 -14.75 -7.65 -10.18
CA TYR A 109 -13.36 -7.95 -10.55
C TYR A 109 -12.45 -8.11 -9.33
N GLY A 110 -12.64 -7.31 -8.28
CA GLY A 110 -11.92 -7.44 -7.01
C GLY A 110 -12.17 -8.79 -6.34
N GLU A 111 -13.43 -9.22 -6.27
CA GLU A 111 -13.80 -10.53 -5.72
C GLU A 111 -13.19 -11.68 -6.54
N GLN A 112 -13.21 -11.58 -7.87
CA GLN A 112 -12.54 -12.56 -8.73
C GLN A 112 -11.01 -12.55 -8.54
N ALA A 113 -10.41 -11.39 -8.24
CA ALA A 113 -8.99 -11.26 -7.96
C ALA A 113 -8.60 -12.02 -6.70
N GLU A 114 -9.34 -11.81 -5.62
CA GLU A 114 -9.08 -12.48 -4.33
C GLU A 114 -9.24 -14.00 -4.46
N LYS A 115 -10.32 -14.46 -5.11
CA LYS A 115 -10.56 -15.90 -5.33
C LYS A 115 -9.45 -16.57 -6.15
N ASN A 116 -8.81 -15.82 -7.04
CA ASN A 116 -7.84 -16.34 -8.01
C ASN A 116 -6.42 -15.80 -7.80
N ALA A 117 -6.13 -15.15 -6.67
CA ALA A 117 -4.88 -14.44 -6.40
C ALA A 117 -3.63 -15.34 -6.47
N THR A 118 -3.79 -16.62 -6.17
CA THR A 118 -2.75 -17.66 -6.23
C THR A 118 -2.64 -18.33 -7.61
N SER A 119 -3.59 -18.08 -8.51
CA SER A 119 -3.58 -18.65 -9.85
C SER A 119 -2.93 -17.67 -10.84
N ARG A 120 -2.03 -18.16 -11.70
CA ARG A 120 -1.44 -17.38 -12.81
C ARG A 120 -2.48 -16.76 -13.79
N ARG A 121 -3.78 -17.00 -13.58
CA ARG A 121 -4.88 -16.69 -14.51
C ARG A 121 -5.51 -15.31 -14.37
N PHE A 122 -5.08 -14.47 -13.41
CA PHE A 122 -5.74 -13.16 -13.24
C PHE A 122 -5.66 -12.26 -14.50
N ALA A 123 -4.58 -12.39 -15.29
CA ALA A 123 -4.44 -11.70 -16.57
C ALA A 123 -5.35 -12.24 -17.69
N GLU A 124 -5.88 -13.46 -17.56
CA GLU A 124 -6.77 -14.07 -18.56
C GLU A 124 -8.21 -13.54 -18.43
N TYR A 125 -8.67 -13.21 -17.22
CA TYR A 125 -10.00 -12.64 -16.98
C TYR A 125 -10.23 -11.28 -17.65
N LYS A 126 -9.18 -10.47 -17.82
CA LYS A 126 -9.27 -9.22 -18.59
C LYS A 126 -9.50 -9.45 -20.09
N ARG A 127 -9.13 -10.61 -20.64
CA ARG A 127 -9.33 -10.98 -22.05
C ARG A 127 -10.70 -11.59 -22.33
N VAL A 128 -11.32 -12.25 -21.36
CA VAL A 128 -12.64 -12.90 -21.53
C VAL A 128 -13.79 -11.96 -21.18
N GLY A 129 -13.70 -10.69 -21.57
CA GLY A 129 -14.82 -9.75 -21.52
C GLY A 129 -15.93 -10.13 -22.51
N ARG A 130 -16.49 -11.34 -22.41
CA ARG A 130 -17.78 -11.71 -22.98
C ARG A 130 -18.83 -11.47 -21.92
N TRP A 131 -19.47 -10.31 -22.02
CA TRP A 131 -20.82 -10.13 -21.52
C TRP A 131 -21.74 -10.93 -22.44
N GLN A 132 -22.28 -12.04 -21.94
CA GLN A 132 -23.54 -12.58 -22.44
C GLN A 132 -24.58 -12.34 -21.36
N ASN A 133 -25.54 -11.50 -21.74
CA ASN A 133 -26.77 -11.06 -21.06
C ASN A 133 -26.61 -9.97 -20.01
#